data_AF-A0A563EL42-F1
#
_entry.id   AF-A0A563EL42-F1
#
_cell.length_a   1.000
_cell.length_b   1.000
_cell.length_c   1.000
_cell.angle_alpha   90.00
_cell.angle_beta   90.00
_cell.angle_gamma   90.00
#
_symmetry.space_group_name_H-M   'P 1'
#
loop_
_entity.id
_entity.type
_entity.pdbx_description
1 polymer ?
#
loop_
_entity_poly.entity_id
_entity_poly.type
_entity_poly.pdbx_seq_one_letter_code
_entity_poly.pdbx_strand_id
1 'polypeptide(L)'
;MTAYTTAASARQAVSDCLERVNVAASKAGFQAIVVEIVAKTEEDRIAELSASGIPEVVGVSEIQGILHINTRQQVSQLAERPDFPQPVAELRAGRIWLRSDIDDFHRRWQRKTRRTSGK
;
A
#
# COMPACT_ATOMS: atom_id res chain seq x y z
N MET A 1 -15.45 14.50 2.58
CA MET A 1 -15.69 15.07 3.92
C MET A 1 -15.77 13.90 4.89
N THR A 2 -14.80 13.75 5.79
CA THR A 2 -14.74 12.63 6.74
C THR A 2 -15.41 13.04 8.04
N ALA A 3 -16.45 12.31 8.46
CA ALA A 3 -17.16 12.53 9.71
C ALA A 3 -16.81 11.42 10.73
N TYR A 4 -16.66 11.78 11.99
CA TYR A 4 -16.35 10.86 13.09
C TYR A 4 -17.51 10.83 14.07
N THR A 5 -17.77 9.66 14.65
CA THR A 5 -18.77 9.48 15.72
C THR A 5 -18.23 8.51 16.76
N THR A 6 -18.52 8.76 18.03
CA THR A 6 -18.17 7.87 19.14
C THR A 6 -19.41 7.06 19.49
N ALA A 7 -19.31 5.74 19.52
CA ALA A 7 -20.43 4.87 19.86
C ALA A 7 -19.97 3.65 20.67
N ALA A 8 -20.88 3.03 21.42
CA ALA A 8 -20.59 1.87 22.26
C ALA A 8 -20.37 0.58 21.46
N SER A 9 -20.66 0.60 20.15
CA SER A 9 -20.42 -0.52 19.24
C SER A 9 -20.25 -0.04 17.80
N ALA A 10 -19.58 -0.85 16.96
CA ALA A 10 -19.45 -0.58 15.52
C ALA A 10 -20.81 -0.44 14.83
N ARG A 11 -21.80 -1.27 15.21
CA ARG A 11 -23.16 -1.21 14.67
C ARG A 11 -23.80 0.16 14.92
N GLN A 12 -23.68 0.66 16.15
CA GLN A 12 -24.21 1.97 16.51
C GLN A 12 -23.46 3.08 15.78
N ALA A 13 -22.12 3.00 15.69
CA ALA A 13 -21.33 3.98 14.94
C ALA A 13 -21.75 4.09 13.47
N VAL A 14 -21.97 2.95 12.80
CA VAL A 14 -22.43 2.91 11.39
C VAL A 14 -23.82 3.52 11.25
N SER A 15 -24.76 3.14 12.13
CA SER A 15 -26.14 3.65 12.11
C SER A 15 -26.17 5.16 12.27
N ASP A 16 -25.48 5.69 13.29
CA ASP A 16 -25.44 7.11 13.60
C ASP A 16 -24.79 7.91 12.46
N CYS A 17 -23.75 7.36 11.83
CA CYS A 17 -23.06 8.01 10.72
C CYS A 17 -23.93 8.04 9.46
N LEU A 18 -24.59 6.92 9.13
CA LEU A 18 -25.51 6.83 7.99
C LEU A 18 -26.66 7.83 8.12
N GLU A 19 -27.27 7.92 9.30
CA GLU A 19 -28.34 8.88 9.57
C GLU A 19 -27.87 10.32 9.35
N ARG A 20 -26.69 10.68 9.88
CA ARG A 20 -26.11 12.02 9.71
C ARG A 20 -25.83 12.35 8.24
N VAL A 21 -25.27 11.42 7.48
CA VAL A 21 -24.98 11.61 6.05
C VAL A 21 -26.29 11.81 5.27
N ASN A 22 -27.31 11.00 5.54
CA ASN A 22 -28.61 11.12 4.88
C ASN A 22 -29.31 12.45 5.19
N VAL A 23 -29.29 12.89 6.46
CA VAL A 23 -29.85 14.18 6.86
C VAL A 23 -29.10 15.33 6.18
N ALA A 24 -27.76 15.28 6.15
CA ALA A 24 -26.95 16.30 5.50
C ALA A 24 -27.19 16.35 3.97
N ALA A 25 -27.25 15.20 3.32
CA ALA A 25 -27.51 15.09 1.88
C ALA A 25 -28.90 15.62 1.53
N SER A 26 -29.93 15.23 2.30
CA SER A 26 -31.30 15.70 2.13
C SER A 26 -31.40 17.23 2.27
N LYS A 27 -30.77 17.82 3.30
CA LYS A 27 -30.71 19.28 3.47
C LYS A 27 -30.01 19.99 2.31
N ALA A 28 -29.03 19.34 1.69
CA ALA A 28 -28.32 19.87 0.53
C ALA A 28 -29.04 19.60 -0.80
N GLY A 29 -30.22 18.96 -0.78
CA GLY A 29 -31.00 18.65 -1.98
C GLY A 29 -30.48 17.46 -2.79
N PHE A 30 -29.58 16.64 -2.22
CA PHE A 30 -29.03 15.47 -2.86
C PHE A 30 -29.63 14.18 -2.26
N GLN A 31 -29.97 13.23 -3.13
CA GLN A 31 -30.10 11.83 -2.71
C GLN A 31 -28.70 11.21 -2.68
N ALA A 32 -28.10 11.15 -1.50
CA ALA A 32 -26.80 10.49 -1.35
C ALA A 32 -26.97 8.97 -1.48
N ILE A 33 -26.27 8.38 -2.43
CA ILE A 33 -26.07 6.93 -2.50
C ILE A 33 -24.81 6.63 -1.71
N VAL A 34 -24.98 5.96 -0.57
CA VAL A 34 -23.85 5.54 0.26
C VAL A 34 -23.21 4.31 -0.38
N VAL A 35 -21.98 4.47 -0.86
CA VAL A 35 -21.21 3.40 -1.51
C VAL A 35 -20.46 2.55 -0.48
N GLU A 36 -20.01 3.16 0.62
CA GLU A 36 -19.22 2.48 1.64
C GLU A 36 -19.33 3.20 3.00
N ILE A 37 -19.43 2.43 4.10
CA ILE A 37 -19.23 2.91 5.47
C ILE A 37 -18.26 1.96 6.15
N VAL A 38 -17.18 2.50 6.71
CA VAL A 38 -16.18 1.73 7.45
C VAL A 38 -16.15 2.20 8.90
N ALA A 39 -16.40 1.29 9.83
CA ALA A 39 -16.15 1.50 11.25
C ALA A 39 -14.79 0.92 11.62
N LYS A 40 -13.92 1.74 12.19
CA LYS A 40 -12.59 1.33 12.68
C LYS A 40 -12.48 1.68 14.15
N THR A 41 -11.65 0.94 14.87
CA THR A 41 -11.28 1.35 16.22
C THR A 41 -10.37 2.57 16.16
N GLU A 42 -10.28 3.33 17.24
CA GLU A 42 -9.35 4.45 17.31
C GLU A 42 -7.89 3.96 17.23
N GLU A 43 -7.59 2.77 17.74
CA GLU A 43 -6.28 2.13 17.64
C GLU A 43 -5.92 1.82 16.18
N ASP A 44 -6.83 1.20 15.41
CA ASP A 44 -6.62 0.92 13.98
C ASP A 44 -6.43 2.23 13.20
N ARG A 45 -7.22 3.26 13.54
CA ARG A 45 -7.13 4.57 12.91
C ARG A 45 -5.80 5.27 13.23
N ILE A 46 -5.35 5.21 14.48
CA ILE A 46 -4.03 5.74 14.90
C ILE A 46 -2.93 4.96 14.20
N ALA A 47 -3.04 3.64 14.07
CA ALA A 47 -2.08 2.83 13.33
C ALA A 47 -2.01 3.22 11.85
N GLU A 48 -3.16 3.47 11.21
CA GLU A 48 -3.23 3.97 9.83
C GLU A 48 -2.70 5.39 9.66
N LEU A 49 -2.94 6.29 10.62
CA LEU A 49 -2.41 7.65 10.64
C LEU A 49 -0.90 7.69 10.90
N SER A 50 -0.41 6.74 11.73
CA SER A 50 1.01 6.60 12.07
C SER A 50 1.80 5.93 10.96
N ALA A 51 1.14 5.07 10.17
CA ALA A 51 1.69 4.63 8.89
C ALA A 51 1.75 5.85 7.96
N SER A 52 2.94 6.24 7.53
CA SER A 52 3.08 7.20 6.44
C SER A 52 2.27 6.67 5.25
N GLY A 53 1.17 7.33 4.91
CA GLY A 53 0.37 6.99 3.72
C GLY A 53 1.16 7.17 2.41
N ILE A 54 2.39 7.67 2.49
CA ILE A 54 3.36 7.69 1.42
C ILE A 54 4.07 6.33 1.40
N PRO A 55 3.91 5.55 0.32
CA PRO A 55 4.59 4.27 0.17
C PRO A 55 6.11 4.45 0.23
N GLU A 56 6.81 3.49 0.85
CA GLU A 56 8.27 3.49 0.81
C GLU A 56 8.75 3.16 -0.61
N VAL A 57 9.63 4.01 -1.13
CA VAL A 57 10.21 3.86 -2.46
C VAL A 57 11.71 3.61 -2.39
N VAL A 58 12.22 2.84 -3.35
CA VAL A 58 13.61 2.41 -3.42
C VAL A 58 14.16 2.59 -4.83
N GLY A 59 15.45 2.89 -4.92
CA GLY A 59 16.20 2.89 -6.17
C GLY A 59 17.15 1.69 -6.26
N VAL A 60 18.00 1.71 -7.28
CA VAL A 60 18.93 0.60 -7.59
C VAL A 60 19.89 0.30 -6.43
N SER A 61 20.34 1.34 -5.71
CA SER A 61 21.25 1.20 -4.57
C SER A 61 20.60 0.47 -3.40
N GLU A 62 19.36 0.83 -3.05
CA GLU A 62 18.63 0.18 -1.97
C GLU A 62 18.26 -1.26 -2.33
N ILE A 63 17.83 -1.49 -3.59
CA ILE A 63 17.51 -2.83 -4.09
C ILE A 63 18.72 -3.77 -4.01
N GLN A 64 19.93 -3.27 -4.27
CA GLN A 64 21.16 -4.05 -4.11
C GLN A 64 21.27 -4.63 -2.69
N GLY A 65 21.03 -3.79 -1.67
CA GLY A 65 21.05 -4.21 -0.27
C GLY A 65 19.93 -5.20 0.05
N ILE A 66 18.71 -4.94 -0.41
CA ILE A 66 17.54 -5.80 -0.14
C ILE A 66 17.73 -7.20 -0.73
N LEU A 67 18.21 -7.28 -1.97
CA LEU A 67 18.38 -8.55 -2.69
C LEU A 67 19.73 -9.23 -2.40
N HIS A 68 20.60 -8.64 -1.56
CA HIS A 68 21.94 -9.12 -1.27
C HIS A 68 22.78 -9.38 -2.54
N ILE A 69 22.66 -8.47 -3.51
CA ILE A 69 23.38 -8.53 -4.78
C ILE A 69 24.70 -7.75 -4.64
N ASN A 70 25.77 -8.24 -5.26
CA ASN A 70 27.10 -7.66 -5.05
C ASN A 70 27.29 -6.31 -5.74
N THR A 71 26.57 -6.04 -6.84
CA THR A 71 26.76 -4.83 -7.64
C THR A 71 25.44 -4.20 -8.10
N ARG A 72 25.41 -2.87 -8.21
CA ARG A 72 24.29 -2.13 -8.80
C ARG A 72 24.02 -2.53 -10.26
N GLN A 73 25.06 -2.85 -11.01
CA GLN A 73 24.94 -3.25 -12.42
C GLN A 73 24.14 -4.55 -12.57
N GLN A 74 24.33 -5.51 -11.65
CA GLN A 74 23.53 -6.73 -11.62
C GLN A 74 22.06 -6.45 -11.32
N VAL A 75 21.77 -5.47 -10.45
CA VAL A 75 20.38 -5.02 -10.21
C VAL A 75 19.79 -4.41 -11.48
N SER A 76 20.53 -3.54 -12.19
CA SER A 76 20.07 -2.97 -13.46
C SER A 76 19.77 -4.04 -14.50
N GLN A 77 20.62 -5.07 -14.64
CA GLN A 77 20.36 -6.20 -15.53
C GLN A 77 19.17 -7.04 -15.09
N LEU A 78 19.02 -7.27 -13.78
CA LEU A 78 17.88 -7.98 -13.23
C LEU A 78 16.56 -7.24 -13.49
N ALA A 79 16.60 -5.90 -13.43
CA ALA A 79 15.45 -5.04 -13.67
C ALA A 79 14.93 -5.05 -15.12
N GLU A 80 15.74 -5.52 -16.08
CA GLU A 80 15.30 -5.71 -17.47
C GLU A 80 14.51 -7.03 -17.66
N ARG A 81 14.45 -7.89 -16.65
CA ARG A 81 13.75 -9.16 -16.77
C ARG A 81 12.23 -8.98 -16.68
N PRO A 82 11.44 -9.75 -17.44
CA PRO A 82 9.98 -9.69 -17.38
C PRO A 82 9.38 -10.06 -16.02
N ASP A 83 10.11 -10.84 -15.21
CA ASP A 83 9.67 -11.26 -13.87
C ASP A 83 10.01 -10.27 -12.76
N PHE A 84 10.75 -9.20 -13.08
CA PHE A 84 11.12 -8.14 -12.13
C PHE A 84 10.00 -7.08 -12.02
N PRO A 85 9.79 -6.47 -10.84
CA PRO A 85 8.79 -5.42 -10.66
C PRO A 85 8.97 -4.23 -11.62
N GLN A 86 7.85 -3.72 -12.12
CA GLN A 86 7.85 -2.51 -12.93
C GLN A 86 8.14 -1.28 -12.05
N PRO A 87 8.94 -0.32 -12.54
CA PRO A 87 9.19 0.91 -11.79
C PRO A 87 7.91 1.76 -11.73
N VAL A 88 7.70 2.43 -10.60
CA VAL A 88 6.61 3.41 -10.43
C VAL A 88 6.97 4.78 -10.99
N ALA A 89 8.27 5.06 -11.19
CA ALA A 89 8.74 6.25 -11.86
C ALA A 89 10.10 6.02 -12.54
N GLU A 90 10.32 6.74 -13.64
CA GLU A 90 11.63 6.83 -14.30
C GLU A 90 12.11 8.28 -14.26
N LEU A 91 13.14 8.55 -13.45
CA LEU A 91 13.73 9.87 -13.28
C LEU A 91 15.08 9.93 -14.00
N ARG A 92 15.59 11.15 -14.25
CA ARG A 92 16.97 11.33 -14.76
C ARG A 92 18.03 10.68 -13.87
N ALA A 93 17.78 10.62 -12.57
CA ALA A 93 18.67 9.98 -11.60
C ALA A 93 18.56 8.44 -11.60
N GLY A 94 17.50 7.88 -12.18
CA GLY A 94 17.25 6.44 -12.22
C GLY A 94 15.77 6.07 -12.05
N ARG A 95 15.50 4.78 -12.17
CA ARG A 95 14.19 4.16 -11.93
C ARG A 95 13.92 4.04 -10.42
N ILE A 96 12.64 4.14 -10.06
CA ILE A 96 12.14 4.07 -8.68
C ILE A 96 11.08 2.97 -8.59
N TRP A 97 11.12 2.17 -7.54
CA TRP A 97 10.18 1.08 -7.27
C TRP A 97 9.52 1.25 -5.90
N LEU A 98 8.38 0.62 -5.70
CA LEU A 98 7.84 0.40 -4.37
C LEU A 98 8.68 -0.64 -3.65
N ARG A 99 9.00 -0.38 -2.37
CA ARG A 99 9.74 -1.35 -1.56
C ARG A 99 8.98 -2.67 -1.42
N SER A 100 7.66 -2.60 -1.27
CA SER A 100 6.78 -3.78 -1.18
C SER A 100 6.95 -4.73 -2.36
N ASP A 101 7.03 -4.20 -3.57
CA ASP A 101 7.10 -5.02 -4.79
C ASP A 101 8.46 -5.74 -4.89
N ILE A 102 9.53 -5.08 -4.44
CA ILE A 102 10.87 -5.66 -4.37
C ILE A 102 10.93 -6.76 -3.31
N ASP A 103 10.33 -6.55 -2.15
CA ASP A 103 10.26 -7.57 -1.09
C ASP A 103 9.46 -8.79 -1.58
N ASP A 104 8.35 -8.57 -2.29
CA ASP A 104 7.52 -9.62 -2.88
C ASP A 104 8.28 -10.41 -3.95
N PHE A 105 9.01 -9.71 -4.81
CA PHE A 105 9.93 -10.32 -5.76
C PHE A 105 11.00 -11.15 -5.06
N HIS A 106 11.66 -10.61 -4.02
CA HIS A 106 12.69 -11.30 -3.27
C HIS A 106 12.19 -12.63 -2.68
N ARG A 107 11.00 -12.62 -2.06
CA ARG A 107 10.37 -13.83 -1.51
C ARG A 107 10.07 -14.87 -2.59
N ARG A 108 9.65 -14.48 -3.80
CA ARG A 108 9.42 -15.40 -4.93
C ARG A 108 10.73 -15.92 -5.51
N TRP A 109 11.72 -15.06 -5.66
CA TRP A 109 13.02 -15.37 -6.23
C TRP A 109 13.80 -16.37 -5.38
N GLN A 110 13.85 -16.20 -4.05
CA GLN A 110 14.49 -17.16 -3.14
C GLN A 110 13.87 -18.57 -3.21
N ARG A 111 12.55 -18.67 -3.40
CA ARG A 111 11.88 -19.98 -3.54
C ARG A 111 12.31 -20.68 -4.83
N LYS A 112 12.50 -19.93 -5.92
CA LYS A 112 12.95 -20.46 -7.21
C LYS A 112 14.41 -20.92 -7.15
N THR A 113 15.30 -20.12 -6.57
CA THR A 113 16.73 -20.44 -6.46
C THR A 113 16.98 -21.67 -5.58
N ARG A 114 16.24 -21.81 -4.46
CA ARG A 114 16.32 -23.00 -3.60
C ARG A 114 15.90 -24.31 -4.28
N ARG A 115 14.98 -24.26 -5.26
CA ARG A 115 14.59 -25.45 -6.05
C ARG A 115 15.67 -25.89 -7.04
N THR A 116 16.48 -24.96 -7.54
CA THR A 116 17.53 -25.26 -8.54
C THR A 116 18.87 -25.67 -7.93
N SER A 117 19.13 -25.40 -6.66
CA SER A 117 20.42 -25.68 -6.00
C SER A 117 20.52 -27.07 -5.35
N GLY A 118 19.52 -27.94 -5.55
CA GLY A 118 19.44 -29.28 -4.97
C GLY A 118 19.68 -30.41 -5.98
N LYS A 119 20.62 -30.25 -6.92
CA LYS A 119 20.99 -31.27 -7.90
C LYS A 119 22.50 -31.46 -7.93
#